data_AF-C3YXF3-F1
#
_entry.id   AF-C3YXF3-F1
#
_cell.length_a   1.000
_cell.length_b   1.000
_cell.length_c   1.000
_cell.angle_alpha   90.00
_cell.angle_beta   90.00
_cell.angle_gamma   90.00
#
_symmetry.space_group_name_H-M   'P 1'
#
loop_
_entity.id
_entity.type
_entity.pdbx_description
1 polymer ?
#
loop_
_entity_poly.entity_id
_entity_poly.type
_entity_poly.pdbx_seq_one_letter_code
_entity_poly.pdbx_strand_id
1 'polypeptide(L)'
;MDKARRLVARGDELISENHYAVDSIRPKCREMQLVCDDFTVAMEKRVDLLNRSHDLQQRLEKANRWCTQGVDLLASQPIDKCQTQEGAESALKECSDFLKTYDDLRLQDPKEFHVKFEEMLTAESKVGGGQY
;
A
#
# COMPACT_ATOMS: atom_id res chain seq x y z
N MET A 1 23.44 -1.95 9.91
CA MET A 1 24.13 -2.94 9.06
C MET A 1 25.64 -2.69 8.97
N ASP A 2 26.11 -1.44 8.84
CA ASP A 2 27.53 -1.16 8.58
C ASP A 2 28.49 -1.61 9.69
N LYS A 3 28.07 -1.50 10.95
CA LYS A 3 28.88 -1.99 12.08
C LYS A 3 29.10 -3.51 12.02
N ALA A 4 28.06 -4.27 11.71
CA ALA A 4 28.14 -5.72 11.58
C ALA A 4 29.03 -6.12 10.39
N ARG A 5 28.87 -5.46 9.23
CA ARG A 5 29.73 -5.67 8.05
C ARG A 5 31.21 -5.41 8.35
N ARG A 6 31.53 -4.34 9.07
CA ARG A 6 32.91 -4.06 9.50
C ARG A 6 33.47 -5.12 10.44
N LEU A 7 32.66 -5.63 11.36
CA LEU A 7 33.09 -6.69 12.29
C LEU A 7 33.33 -8.01 11.59
N VAL A 8 32.48 -8.36 10.62
CA VAL A 8 32.66 -9.54 9.76
C VAL A 8 33.95 -9.40 8.94
N ALA A 9 34.16 -8.26 8.27
CA ALA A 9 35.38 -8.01 7.51
C ALA A 9 36.65 -8.10 8.38
N ARG A 10 36.62 -7.53 9.59
CA ARG A 10 37.73 -7.66 10.54
C ARG A 10 37.94 -9.10 11.00
N GLY A 11 36.87 -9.86 11.19
CA GLY A 11 36.96 -11.29 11.50
C GLY A 11 37.57 -12.11 10.37
N ASP A 12 37.21 -11.80 9.12
CA ASP A 12 37.77 -12.44 7.93
C ASP A 12 39.28 -12.14 7.78
N GLU A 13 39.71 -10.90 8.06
CA GLU A 13 41.13 -10.53 8.15
C GLU A 13 41.87 -11.38 9.19
N LEU A 14 41.36 -11.45 10.42
CA LEU A 14 41.98 -12.24 11.51
C LEU A 14 42.05 -13.73 11.16
N ILE A 15 41.05 -14.26 10.45
CA ILE A 15 41.06 -15.64 9.96
C ILE A 15 42.16 -15.82 8.90
N SER A 16 42.32 -14.86 7.98
CA SER A 16 43.37 -14.90 6.95
C SER A 16 44.79 -14.80 7.54
N GLU A 17 44.94 -14.11 8.66
CA GLU A 17 46.19 -13.97 9.42
C GLU A 17 46.50 -15.20 10.31
N ASN A 18 45.71 -16.28 10.24
CA ASN A 18 45.83 -17.48 11.09
C ASN A 18 45.80 -17.16 12.60
N HIS A 19 44.93 -16.25 13.02
CA HIS A 19 44.78 -15.89 14.42
C HIS A 19 44.46 -17.12 15.29
N TYR A 20 45.03 -17.19 16.51
CA TYR A 20 44.92 -18.36 17.40
C TYR A 20 43.47 -18.78 17.77
N ALA A 21 42.49 -17.89 17.54
CA ALA A 21 41.09 -18.08 17.87
C ALA A 21 40.16 -18.27 16.66
N VAL A 22 40.70 -18.69 15.50
CA VAL A 22 39.91 -18.90 14.25
C VAL A 22 38.63 -19.71 14.49
N ASP A 23 38.69 -20.79 15.26
CA ASP A 23 37.55 -21.66 15.55
C ASP A 23 36.43 -20.97 16.33
N SER A 24 36.75 -19.88 17.05
CA SER A 24 35.78 -19.04 17.75
C SER A 24 35.29 -17.85 16.91
N ILE A 25 36.15 -17.31 16.03
CA ILE A 25 35.83 -16.14 15.20
C ILE A 25 34.90 -16.53 14.04
N ARG A 26 35.24 -17.61 13.32
CA ARG A 26 34.49 -18.07 12.14
C ARG A 26 32.99 -18.30 12.41
N PRO A 27 32.56 -19.03 13.45
CA PRO A 27 31.13 -19.23 13.70
C PRO A 27 30.41 -17.91 14.01
N LYS A 28 31.05 -16.98 14.73
CA LYS A 28 30.45 -15.67 15.07
C LYS A 28 30.31 -14.77 13.84
N CYS A 29 31.28 -14.75 12.94
CA CYS A 29 31.16 -14.02 11.67
C CYS A 29 30.00 -14.56 10.84
N ARG A 30 29.89 -15.89 10.74
CA ARG A 30 28.80 -16.55 10.02
C ARG A 30 27.43 -16.26 10.62
N GLU A 31 27.29 -16.38 11.94
CA GLU A 31 26.05 -16.06 12.64
C GLU A 31 25.65 -14.59 12.43
N MET A 32 26.61 -13.67 12.52
CA MET A 32 26.38 -12.24 12.28
C MET A 32 25.93 -11.97 10.84
N GLN A 33 26.50 -12.64 9.84
CA GLN A 33 26.06 -12.56 8.44
C GLN A 33 24.62 -13.06 8.29
N LEU A 34 24.29 -14.23 8.84
CA LEU A 34 22.93 -14.79 8.77
C LEU A 34 21.88 -13.85 9.40
N VAL A 35 22.15 -13.35 10.61
CA VAL A 35 21.26 -12.39 11.28
C VAL A 35 21.10 -11.11 10.46
N CYS A 36 22.17 -10.64 9.80
CA CYS A 36 22.11 -9.49 8.93
C CYS A 36 21.24 -9.73 7.68
N ASP A 37 21.38 -10.89 7.06
CA ASP A 37 20.61 -11.24 5.87
C ASP A 37 19.12 -11.40 6.20
N ASP A 38 18.80 -12.12 7.28
CA ASP A 38 17.43 -12.28 7.78
C ASP A 38 16.79 -10.92 8.12
N PHE A 39 17.55 -10.03 8.77
CA PHE A 39 17.08 -8.69 9.08
C PHE A 39 16.81 -7.86 7.81
N THR A 40 17.68 -7.95 6.80
CA THR A 40 17.48 -7.27 5.51
C THR A 40 16.19 -7.73 4.86
N VAL A 41 15.98 -9.04 4.74
CA VAL A 41 14.77 -9.62 4.15
C VAL A 41 13.51 -9.20 4.92
N ALA A 42 13.57 -9.20 6.26
CA ALA A 42 12.46 -8.77 7.09
C ALA A 42 12.13 -7.28 6.90
N MET A 43 13.14 -6.42 6.75
CA MET A 43 12.96 -5.00 6.47
C MET A 43 12.39 -4.74 5.09
N GLU A 44 12.89 -5.42 4.05
CA GLU A 44 12.35 -5.30 2.70
C GLU A 44 10.87 -5.70 2.64
N LYS A 45 10.50 -6.82 3.26
CA LYS A 45 9.10 -7.24 3.41
C LYS A 45 8.25 -6.20 4.13
N ARG A 46 8.78 -5.58 5.19
CA ARG A 46 8.05 -4.55 5.94
C ARG A 46 7.86 -3.28 5.14
N VAL A 47 8.87 -2.84 4.40
CA VAL A 47 8.79 -1.69 3.50
C VAL A 47 7.76 -1.93 2.40
N ASP A 48 7.79 -3.10 1.78
CA ASP A 48 6.80 -3.50 0.77
C ASP A 48 5.37 -3.47 1.34
N LEU A 49 5.14 -4.07 2.51
CA LEU A 49 3.83 -4.07 3.16
C LEU A 49 3.34 -2.65 3.46
N LEU A 50 4.21 -1.79 4.00
CA LEU A 50 3.85 -0.40 4.30
C LEU A 50 3.52 0.39 3.02
N ASN A 51 4.28 0.19 1.95
CA ASN A 51 4.01 0.85 0.67
C ASN A 51 2.66 0.41 0.10
N ARG A 52 2.34 -0.89 0.16
CA ARG A 52 1.04 -1.41 -0.25
C ARG A 52 -0.08 -0.84 0.63
N SER A 53 0.11 -0.77 1.95
CA SER A 53 -0.88 -0.23 2.89
C SER A 53 -1.15 1.25 2.62
N HIS A 54 -0.10 2.01 2.33
CA HIS A 54 -0.22 3.42 1.99
C HIS A 54 -0.95 3.62 0.65
N ASP A 55 -0.64 2.83 -0.39
CA ASP A 55 -1.39 2.86 -1.66
C ASP A 55 -2.88 2.55 -1.44
N LEU A 56 -3.18 1.52 -0.64
CA LEU A 56 -4.56 1.18 -0.28
C LEU A 56 -5.28 2.35 0.40
N GLN A 57 -4.67 2.94 1.43
CA GLN A 57 -5.23 4.10 2.13
C GLN A 57 -5.48 5.26 1.18
N GLN A 58 -4.54 5.58 0.29
CA GLN A 58 -4.71 6.67 -0.69
C GLN A 58 -5.87 6.41 -1.66
N ARG A 59 -6.04 5.17 -2.13
CA ARG A 59 -7.17 4.81 -3.01
C ARG A 59 -8.51 4.92 -2.27
N LEU A 60 -8.59 4.42 -1.04
CA LEU A 60 -9.78 4.51 -0.20
C LEU A 60 -10.15 5.97 0.11
N GLU A 61 -9.17 6.80 0.46
CA GLU A 61 -9.40 8.21 0.71
C GLU A 61 -9.90 8.96 -0.53
N LYS A 62 -9.36 8.65 -1.71
CA LYS A 62 -9.86 9.21 -2.98
C LYS A 62 -11.29 8.79 -3.24
N ALA A 63 -11.60 7.51 -3.08
CA ALA A 63 -12.95 6.97 -3.24
C ALA A 63 -13.94 7.65 -2.27
N ASN A 64 -13.56 7.76 -1.00
CA ASN A 64 -14.40 8.38 0.02
C ASN A 64 -14.68 9.86 -0.29
N ARG A 65 -13.63 10.62 -0.67
CA ARG A 65 -13.80 12.03 -1.11
C ARG A 65 -14.71 12.15 -2.32
N TRP A 66 -14.54 11.27 -3.30
CA TRP A 66 -15.41 11.24 -4.49
C TRP A 66 -16.86 10.97 -4.09
N CYS A 67 -17.12 9.99 -3.21
CA CYS A 67 -18.46 9.75 -2.70
C CYS A 67 -19.05 10.97 -1.98
N THR A 68 -18.27 11.66 -1.14
CA THR A 68 -18.72 12.90 -0.47
C THR A 68 -19.10 13.98 -1.49
N GLN A 69 -18.25 14.20 -2.50
CA GLN A 69 -18.53 15.16 -3.58
C GLN A 69 -19.79 14.79 -4.37
N GLY A 70 -20.02 13.50 -4.60
CA GLY A 70 -21.25 13.02 -5.24
C GLY A 70 -22.50 13.30 -4.41
N VAL A 71 -22.44 13.08 -3.08
CA VAL A 71 -23.54 13.43 -2.16
C VAL A 71 -23.81 14.93 -2.18
N ASP A 72 -22.76 15.75 -2.08
CA ASP A 72 -22.86 17.20 -2.11
C ASP A 72 -23.46 17.69 -3.45
N LEU A 73 -23.01 17.11 -4.57
CA LEU A 73 -23.56 17.39 -5.90
C LEU A 73 -25.05 17.13 -5.95
N LEU A 74 -25.50 15.95 -5.48
CA LEU A 74 -26.92 15.59 -5.49
C LEU A 74 -27.74 16.46 -4.54
N ALA A 75 -27.21 16.80 -3.37
CA ALA A 75 -27.87 17.70 -2.41
C ALA A 75 -28.00 19.14 -2.96
N SER A 76 -27.10 19.55 -3.86
CA SER A 76 -27.10 20.86 -4.50
C SER A 76 -28.07 20.99 -5.69
N GLN A 77 -28.79 19.93 -6.05
CA GLN A 77 -29.84 19.98 -7.09
C GLN A 77 -31.23 20.20 -6.46
N PRO A 78 -31.72 21.44 -6.33
CA PRO A 78 -33.05 21.68 -5.79
C PRO A 78 -34.11 21.17 -6.76
N ILE A 79 -35.21 20.63 -6.22
CA ILE A 79 -36.34 20.08 -7.01
C ILE A 79 -36.88 21.11 -8.01
N ASP A 80 -36.86 22.40 -7.64
CA ASP A 80 -37.33 23.50 -8.48
C ASP A 80 -36.45 23.71 -9.74
N LYS A 81 -35.14 23.43 -9.68
CA LYS A 81 -34.24 23.54 -10.84
C LYS A 81 -34.60 22.52 -11.92
N CYS A 82 -35.16 21.36 -11.55
CA CYS A 82 -35.56 20.32 -12.49
C CYS A 82 -36.97 20.50 -13.07
N GLN A 83 -37.70 21.57 -12.72
CA GLN A 83 -39.03 21.84 -13.28
C GLN A 83 -38.98 22.43 -14.69
N THR A 84 -37.83 22.97 -15.11
CA THR A 84 -37.60 23.46 -16.46
C THR A 84 -36.72 22.48 -17.24
N GLN A 85 -36.93 22.39 -18.55
CA GLN A 85 -36.10 21.54 -19.41
C GLN A 85 -34.60 21.91 -19.29
N GLU A 86 -34.27 23.21 -19.34
CA GLU A 86 -32.90 23.69 -19.25
C GLU A 86 -32.24 23.31 -17.91
N GLY A 87 -32.96 23.46 -16.79
CA GLY A 87 -32.41 23.13 -15.48
C GLY A 87 -32.25 21.62 -15.27
N ALA A 88 -33.16 20.79 -15.80
CA ALA A 88 -33.03 19.34 -15.82
C ALA A 88 -31.85 18.87 -16.69
N GLU A 89 -31.67 19.45 -17.89
CA GLU A 89 -30.53 19.17 -18.77
C GLU A 89 -29.20 19.56 -18.12
N SER A 90 -29.17 20.71 -17.43
CA SER A 90 -27.99 21.17 -16.69
C SER A 90 -27.62 20.21 -15.55
N ALA A 91 -28.58 19.81 -14.71
CA ALA A 91 -28.35 18.84 -13.64
C ALA A 91 -27.86 17.47 -14.17
N LEU A 92 -28.43 16.99 -15.29
CA LEU A 92 -28.00 15.77 -15.94
C LEU A 92 -26.55 15.87 -16.45
N LYS A 93 -26.19 17.02 -17.03
CA LYS A 93 -24.84 17.28 -17.52
C LYS A 93 -23.83 17.31 -16.37
N GLU A 94 -24.14 17.99 -15.27
CA GLU A 94 -23.27 18.03 -14.07
C GLU A 94 -23.01 16.62 -13.53
N CYS A 95 -24.06 15.78 -13.42
CA CYS A 95 -23.91 14.38 -13.03
C CYS A 95 -23.09 13.56 -14.04
N SER A 96 -23.32 13.75 -15.34
CA SER A 96 -22.56 13.06 -16.40
C SER A 96 -21.08 13.43 -16.37
N ASP A 97 -20.77 14.71 -16.19
CA ASP A 97 -19.40 15.22 -16.10
C ASP A 97 -18.72 14.73 -14.82
N PHE A 98 -19.44 14.67 -13.70
CA PHE A 98 -18.92 14.09 -12.46
C PHE A 98 -18.59 12.59 -12.62
N LEU A 99 -19.46 11.80 -13.25
CA LEU A 99 -19.23 10.37 -13.45
C LEU A 99 -17.98 10.07 -14.31
N LYS A 100 -17.59 10.98 -15.23
CA LYS A 100 -16.35 10.84 -16.01
C LYS A 100 -15.08 10.88 -15.13
N THR A 101 -15.15 11.46 -13.93
CA THR A 101 -14.02 11.51 -13.00
C THR A 101 -13.78 10.20 -12.25
N TYR A 102 -14.68 9.22 -12.37
CA TYR A 102 -14.54 7.92 -11.72
C TYR A 102 -13.25 7.19 -12.10
N ASP A 103 -12.80 7.34 -13.35
CA ASP A 103 -11.60 6.68 -13.86
C ASP A 103 -10.33 7.10 -13.11
N ASP A 104 -10.29 8.33 -12.57
CA ASP A 104 -9.17 8.85 -11.80
C ASP A 104 -8.98 8.16 -10.43
N LEU A 105 -10.00 7.40 -9.98
CA LEU A 105 -9.94 6.65 -8.72
C LEU A 105 -9.08 5.38 -8.83
N ARG A 106 -8.80 4.88 -10.04
CA ARG A 106 -7.99 3.67 -10.29
C ARG A 106 -8.52 2.44 -9.54
N LEU A 107 -9.85 2.29 -9.51
CA LEU A 107 -10.58 1.17 -8.88
C LEU A 107 -11.14 0.16 -9.91
N GLN A 108 -10.74 0.27 -11.18
CA GLN A 108 -11.38 -0.43 -12.29
C GLN A 108 -11.11 -1.95 -12.33
N ASP A 109 -10.06 -2.45 -11.67
CA ASP A 109 -9.73 -3.87 -11.64
C ASP A 109 -9.81 -4.44 -10.20
N PRO A 110 -10.96 -5.03 -9.83
CA PRO A 110 -11.13 -5.72 -8.55
C PRO A 110 -10.15 -6.88 -8.33
N LYS A 111 -9.68 -7.53 -9.41
CA LYS A 111 -8.71 -8.64 -9.30
C LYS A 111 -7.32 -8.10 -8.99
N GLU A 112 -6.87 -7.04 -9.66
CA GLU A 112 -5.61 -6.34 -9.32
C GLU A 112 -5.64 -5.91 -7.85
N PHE A 113 -6.75 -5.28 -7.44
CA PHE A 113 -6.92 -4.80 -6.07
C PHE A 113 -6.84 -5.93 -5.05
N HIS A 114 -7.55 -7.05 -5.29
CA HIS A 114 -7.53 -8.19 -4.37
C HIS A 114 -6.14 -8.81 -4.28
N VAL A 115 -5.50 -9.11 -5.42
CA VAL A 115 -4.15 -9.69 -5.46
C VAL A 115 -3.13 -8.80 -4.75
N LYS A 116 -3.23 -7.48 -4.92
CA LYS A 116 -2.26 -6.54 -4.35
C LYS A 116 -2.41 -6.36 -2.84
N PHE A 117 -3.65 -6.43 -2.34
CA PHE A 117 -3.98 -6.03 -0.98
C PHE A 117 -4.48 -7.16 -0.07
N GLU A 118 -4.54 -8.40 -0.56
CA GLU A 118 -5.10 -9.56 0.17
C GLU A 118 -4.54 -9.73 1.60
N GLU A 119 -3.22 -9.56 1.75
CA GLU A 119 -2.52 -9.71 3.03
C GLU A 119 -2.88 -8.63 4.06
N MET A 120 -3.46 -7.51 3.61
CA MET A 120 -3.86 -6.38 4.45
C MET A 120 -5.37 -6.33 4.69
N LEU A 121 -6.15 -7.11 3.95
CA LEU A 121 -7.59 -7.23 4.15
C LEU A 121 -7.85 -8.02 5.45
N THR A 122 -8.41 -7.35 6.46
CA THR A 122 -8.88 -7.99 7.69
C THR A 122 -10.08 -8.90 7.38
N ALA A 123 -10.33 -9.90 8.23
CA ALA A 123 -11.45 -10.82 8.05
C ALA A 123 -12.81 -10.10 7.88
N GLU A 124 -13.00 -8.95 8.54
CA GLU A 124 -14.22 -8.13 8.44
C GLU A 124 -14.40 -7.50 7.04
N SER A 125 -13.31 -7.16 6.35
CA SER A 125 -13.34 -6.62 4.97
C SER A 125 -13.56 -7.69 3.89
N LYS A 126 -13.30 -8.98 4.19
CA LYS A 126 -13.52 -10.10 3.25
C LYS A 126 -14.97 -10.59 3.21
N VAL A 127 -15.77 -10.28 4.23
CA VAL A 127 -17.16 -10.79 4.37
C VAL A 127 -18.20 -9.90 3.67
N GLY A 128 -17.88 -8.64 3.37
CA GLY A 128 -18.84 -7.66 2.81
C GLY A 128 -19.16 -7.79 1.32
N GLY A 129 -18.46 -8.64 0.56
CA GLY A 129 -18.66 -8.79 -0.90
C GLY A 129 -19.76 -9.78 -1.33
N GLY A 130 -20.48 -10.39 -0.38
CA GLY A 130 -21.39 -11.51 -0.65
C GLY A 130 -22.90 -11.19 -0.55
N GLN A 131 -23.28 -9.96 -0.22
CA GLN A 131 -24.68 -9.59 -0.07
C GLN A 131 -24.84 -8.12 -0.42
N TYR A 132 -25.06 -7.79 -1.70
CA TYR A 132 -25.95 -6.75 -2.22
C TYR A 132 -25.91 -6.81 -3.75
#